data_AF-A0A7Y7NW49-F1
#
_entry.id   AF-A0A7Y7NW49-F1
#
_cell.length_a   1.000
_cell.length_b   1.000
_cell.length_c   1.000
_cell.angle_alpha   90.00
_cell.angle_beta   90.00
_cell.angle_gamma   90.00
#
_symmetry.space_group_name_H-M   'P 1'
#
loop_
_entity.id
_entity.type
_entity.pdbx_description
1 polymer ?
#
loop_
_entity_poly.entity_id
_entity_poly.type
_entity_poly.pdbx_seq_one_letter_code
_entity_poly.pdbx_strand_id
1 'polypeptide(L)'
;MKKNILFIVLAIALFGISCKTTKKTNTNNSNITTENPKLDENTYRFVVSFISIGEGIDTKLNEDFTKLMADTEGKTKKKMNAENYSRGREGEIQYCLKLNDYTTKEKDTFLKEIKSLIGDSKLVILTENCACTNKK
;
A
#
# COMPACT_ATOMS: atom_id res chain seq x y z
N MET A 1 45.88 59.93 -0.10
CA MET A 1 45.34 59.75 1.27
C MET A 1 44.36 58.57 1.25
N LYS A 2 44.57 57.64 2.21
CA LYS A 2 43.68 56.58 2.71
C LYS A 2 43.17 55.51 1.73
N LYS A 3 43.97 54.45 1.72
CA LYS A 3 43.68 53.02 1.48
C LYS A 3 42.62 52.47 2.44
N ASN A 4 42.06 51.33 2.02
CA ASN A 4 41.67 50.15 2.83
C ASN A 4 40.25 50.08 3.46
N ILE A 5 39.53 48.98 3.18
CA ILE A 5 39.17 47.86 4.12
C ILE A 5 37.65 47.94 4.38
N LEU A 6 36.81 46.89 4.40
CA LEU A 6 36.94 45.46 4.60
C LEU A 6 35.63 44.80 4.11
N PHE A 7 35.72 43.58 3.59
CA PHE A 7 34.59 42.65 3.49
C PHE A 7 34.00 42.36 4.88
N ILE A 8 32.67 42.43 5.02
CA ILE A 8 31.96 41.87 6.18
C ILE A 8 31.26 40.58 5.74
N VAL A 9 31.47 39.59 6.59
CA VAL A 9 31.28 38.15 6.48
C VAL A 9 30.01 37.74 7.25
N LEU A 10 29.40 36.61 6.85
CA LEU A 10 28.47 35.74 7.62
C LEU A 10 27.08 36.34 7.98
N ALA A 11 25.98 35.59 8.00
CA ALA A 11 25.85 34.21 8.44
C ALA A 11 24.76 33.42 7.70
N ILE A 12 25.15 32.21 7.33
CA ILE A 12 24.31 31.10 6.89
C ILE A 12 23.61 30.53 8.14
N ALA A 13 22.28 30.58 8.18
CA ALA A 13 21.49 29.86 9.17
C ALA A 13 20.89 28.60 8.54
N LEU A 14 21.74 27.60 8.32
CA LEU A 14 21.33 26.22 8.10
C LEU A 14 21.13 25.58 9.47
N PHE A 15 19.90 25.61 10.00
CA PHE A 15 19.53 24.74 11.11
C PHE A 15 18.99 23.43 10.54
N GLY A 16 19.90 22.44 10.46
CA GLY A 16 19.57 21.06 10.17
C GLY A 16 18.87 20.41 11.36
N ILE A 17 17.61 20.03 11.18
CA ILE A 17 16.88 19.17 12.10
C ILE A 17 17.33 17.72 11.81
N SER A 18 18.32 17.23 12.55
CA SER A 18 18.73 15.83 12.53
C SER A 18 17.89 15.01 13.52
N CYS A 19 16.76 14.44 13.06
CA CYS A 19 16.05 13.39 13.80
C CYS A 19 16.91 12.11 13.82
N LYS A 20 17.56 11.82 14.95
CA LYS A 20 18.09 10.48 15.26
C LYS A 20 16.94 9.59 15.75
N THR A 21 16.37 8.78 14.87
CA THR A 21 15.50 7.66 15.26
C THR A 21 16.36 6.43 15.52
N THR A 22 16.49 6.04 16.78
CA THR A 22 17.09 4.78 17.21
C THR A 22 16.16 3.62 16.80
N LYS A 23 16.51 2.90 15.74
CA LYS A 23 15.81 1.67 15.34
C LYS A 23 16.25 0.54 16.28
N LYS A 24 15.38 0.15 17.22
CA LYS A 24 15.55 -1.10 17.98
C LYS A 24 15.42 -2.26 17.00
N THR A 25 16.52 -2.99 16.81
CA THR A 25 16.54 -4.25 16.05
C THR A 25 16.15 -5.35 17.02
N ASN A 26 14.98 -5.96 16.80
CA ASN A 26 14.57 -7.15 17.52
C ASN A 26 15.11 -8.37 16.77
N THR A 27 16.18 -8.95 17.28
CA THR A 27 16.72 -10.23 16.83
C THR A 27 15.83 -11.33 17.42
N ASN A 28 14.90 -11.87 16.62
CA ASN A 28 14.17 -13.06 16.99
C ASN A 28 14.87 -14.29 16.40
N ASN A 29 15.41 -15.12 17.30
CA ASN A 29 15.84 -16.47 17.04
C ASN A 29 14.72 -17.26 16.34
N SER A 30 15.09 -17.92 15.25
CA SER A 30 14.24 -18.88 14.56
C SER A 30 14.19 -20.17 15.37
N ASN A 31 13.09 -20.41 16.08
CA ASN A 31 12.66 -21.75 16.45
C ASN A 31 11.54 -22.13 15.49
N ILE A 32 11.83 -23.08 14.61
CA ILE A 32 10.86 -23.72 13.74
C ILE A 32 9.98 -24.58 14.63
N THR A 33 8.78 -24.09 14.94
CA THR A 33 7.67 -24.92 15.40
C THR A 33 6.66 -24.96 14.28
N THR A 34 6.39 -26.18 13.80
CA THR A 34 5.35 -26.51 12.83
C THR A 34 3.98 -26.27 13.46
N GLU A 35 3.54 -25.02 13.52
CA GLU A 35 2.16 -24.64 13.78
C GLU A 35 1.52 -24.22 12.47
N ASN A 36 0.39 -24.84 12.15
CA ASN A 36 -0.48 -24.45 11.05
C ASN A 36 -0.74 -22.94 11.19
N PRO A 37 -0.30 -22.08 10.26
CA PRO A 37 -0.22 -20.65 10.54
C PRO A 37 -1.62 -20.13 10.79
N LYS A 38 -1.90 -19.75 12.04
CA LYS A 38 -2.99 -18.84 12.36
C LYS A 38 -2.79 -17.63 11.47
N LEU A 39 -3.61 -17.52 10.44
CA LEU A 39 -3.67 -16.33 9.62
C LEU A 39 -3.97 -15.18 10.59
N ASP A 40 -2.97 -14.34 10.86
CA ASP A 40 -3.11 -13.16 11.70
C ASP A 40 -4.36 -12.41 11.22
N GLU A 41 -5.28 -12.06 12.13
CA GLU A 41 -6.57 -11.42 11.79
C GLU A 41 -6.41 -10.13 10.95
N ASN A 42 -5.20 -9.58 10.96
CA ASN A 42 -4.80 -8.40 10.22
C ASN A 42 -4.09 -8.67 8.89
N THR A 43 -3.91 -9.93 8.48
CA THR A 43 -3.34 -10.28 7.18
C THR A 43 -4.44 -10.35 6.12
N TYR A 44 -4.24 -9.61 5.02
CA TYR A 44 -5.11 -9.62 3.86
C TYR A 44 -4.42 -10.39 2.73
N ARG A 45 -5.18 -11.19 1.98
CA ARG A 45 -4.64 -11.93 0.85
C ARG A 45 -4.14 -10.97 -0.23
N PHE A 46 -4.92 -9.93 -0.52
CA PHE A 46 -4.57 -8.87 -1.47
C PHE A 46 -4.81 -7.49 -0.88
N VAL A 47 -3.90 -6.57 -1.18
CA VAL A 47 -4.06 -5.14 -0.93
C VAL A 47 -3.85 -4.41 -2.25
N VAL A 48 -4.90 -3.76 -2.77
CA VAL A 48 -4.87 -3.00 -4.02
C VAL A 48 -4.99 -1.51 -3.69
N SER A 49 -3.97 -0.75 -4.05
CA SER A 49 -3.81 0.64 -3.67
C SER A 49 -3.76 1.53 -4.89
N PHE A 50 -4.83 2.29 -5.11
CA PHE A 50 -4.85 3.39 -6.08
C PHE A 50 -4.19 4.60 -5.43
N ILE A 51 -3.14 5.10 -6.08
CA ILE A 51 -2.33 6.22 -5.61
C ILE A 51 -2.39 7.36 -6.62
N SER A 52 -2.16 8.57 -6.14
CA SER A 52 -1.94 9.74 -6.99
C SER A 52 -0.46 10.13 -6.95
N ILE A 53 0.02 10.65 -8.07
CA ILE A 53 1.33 11.30 -8.21
C ILE A 53 1.20 12.83 -8.38
N GLY A 54 0.06 13.39 -7.97
CA GLY A 54 -0.28 14.82 -8.08
C GLY A 54 -1.28 15.15 -9.20
N GLU A 55 -1.89 14.13 -9.82
CA GLU A 55 -2.84 14.29 -10.94
C GLU A 55 -4.17 13.56 -10.70
N GLY A 56 -4.38 13.04 -9.48
CA GLY A 56 -5.48 12.13 -9.18
C GLY A 56 -5.13 10.67 -9.41
N ILE A 57 -6.10 9.80 -9.13
CA ILE A 57 -6.02 8.37 -9.44
C ILE A 57 -6.49 8.08 -10.87
N ASP A 58 -6.16 6.90 -11.36
CA ASP A 58 -6.85 6.33 -12.52
C ASP A 58 -8.28 5.91 -12.13
N THR A 59 -9.23 6.83 -12.29
CA THR A 59 -10.65 6.62 -11.91
C THR A 59 -11.28 5.48 -12.70
N LYS A 60 -10.96 5.35 -13.99
CA LYS A 60 -11.53 4.31 -14.85
C LYS A 60 -11.03 2.93 -14.43
N LEU A 61 -9.74 2.79 -14.16
CA LEU A 61 -9.18 1.53 -13.68
C LEU A 61 -9.75 1.15 -12.30
N ASN A 62 -10.05 2.14 -11.46
CA ASN A 62 -10.74 1.90 -10.19
C ASN A 62 -12.17 1.38 -10.38
N GLU A 63 -12.94 1.99 -11.29
CA GLU A 63 -14.27 1.51 -11.64
C GLU A 63 -14.23 0.07 -12.18
N ASP A 64 -13.33 -0.21 -13.12
CA ASP A 64 -13.16 -1.56 -13.68
C ASP A 64 -12.73 -2.57 -12.60
N PHE A 65 -11.91 -2.16 -11.63
CA PHE A 65 -11.54 -3.02 -10.50
C PHE A 65 -12.73 -3.31 -9.58
N THR A 66 -13.56 -2.32 -9.26
CA THR A 66 -14.76 -2.54 -8.45
C THR A 66 -15.78 -3.43 -9.17
N LYS A 67 -15.89 -3.30 -10.48
CA LYS A 67 -16.69 -4.20 -11.32
C LYS A 67 -16.15 -5.62 -11.31
N LEU A 68 -14.82 -5.79 -11.44
CA LEU A 68 -14.18 -7.11 -11.34
C LEU A 68 -14.47 -7.78 -9.99
N MET A 69 -14.45 -7.03 -8.88
CA MET A 69 -14.85 -7.54 -7.57
C MET A 69 -16.31 -8.03 -7.57
N ALA A 70 -17.25 -7.20 -8.05
CA ALA A 70 -18.67 -7.56 -8.10
C ALA A 70 -18.94 -8.77 -9.02
N ASP A 71 -18.30 -8.83 -10.18
CA ASP A 71 -18.40 -9.96 -11.12
C ASP A 71 -17.86 -11.24 -10.47
N THR A 72 -16.79 -11.14 -9.69
CA THR A 72 -16.20 -12.27 -8.96
C THR A 72 -17.14 -12.78 -7.87
N GLU A 73 -17.78 -11.89 -7.11
CA GLU A 73 -18.83 -12.27 -6.14
C GLU A 73 -20.01 -12.95 -6.85
N GLY A 74 -20.42 -12.44 -8.01
CA GLY A 74 -21.50 -13.00 -8.82
C GLY A 74 -21.21 -14.40 -9.36
N LYS A 75 -19.96 -14.65 -9.79
CA LYS A 75 -19.47 -15.95 -10.30
C LYS A 75 -19.34 -16.97 -9.18
N THR A 76 -18.76 -16.58 -8.04
CA THR A 76 -18.45 -17.49 -6.93
C THR A 76 -19.61 -17.68 -5.96
N LYS A 77 -20.62 -16.79 -6.01
CA LYS A 77 -21.70 -16.69 -5.01
C LYS A 77 -21.19 -16.46 -3.58
N LYS A 78 -19.99 -15.88 -3.45
CA LYS A 78 -19.34 -15.57 -2.18
C LYS A 78 -19.12 -14.06 -2.08
N LYS A 79 -19.47 -13.47 -0.94
CA LYS A 79 -19.18 -12.07 -0.70
C LYS A 79 -17.67 -11.88 -0.51
N MET A 80 -17.12 -10.87 -1.15
CA MET A 80 -15.74 -10.45 -0.97
C MET A 80 -15.64 -9.65 0.32
N ASN A 81 -14.92 -10.19 1.31
CA ASN A 81 -14.61 -9.44 2.52
C ASN A 81 -13.52 -8.39 2.18
N ALA A 82 -14.00 -7.25 1.69
CA ALA A 82 -13.22 -6.10 1.27
C ALA A 82 -13.43 -4.94 2.27
N GLU A 83 -12.33 -4.41 2.77
CA GLU A 83 -12.29 -3.17 3.55
C GLU A 83 -11.67 -2.07 2.69
N ASN A 84 -12.37 -0.94 2.55
CA ASN A 84 -11.97 0.15 1.66
C ASN A 84 -11.59 1.38 2.49
N TYR A 85 -10.44 1.98 2.19
CA TYR A 85 -9.95 3.16 2.89
C TYR A 85 -9.60 4.27 1.91
N SER A 86 -10.35 5.36 1.94
CA SER A 86 -9.98 6.59 1.24
C SER A 86 -8.73 7.19 1.88
N ARG A 87 -7.82 7.65 1.03
CA ARG A 87 -6.55 8.28 1.37
C ARG A 87 -6.45 9.61 0.63
N GLY A 88 -5.72 10.55 1.23
CA GLY A 88 -5.41 11.82 0.59
C GLY A 88 -6.63 12.67 0.26
N ARG A 89 -6.45 13.57 -0.72
CA ARG A 89 -7.47 14.53 -1.20
C ARG A 89 -7.79 14.33 -2.67
N GLU A 90 -7.07 13.44 -3.35
CA GLU A 90 -7.08 13.30 -4.82
C GLU A 90 -7.79 12.01 -5.26
N GLY A 91 -8.55 11.41 -4.34
CA GLY A 91 -9.31 10.19 -4.58
C GLY A 91 -8.51 8.91 -4.37
N GLU A 92 -7.35 8.97 -3.71
CA GLU A 92 -6.59 7.76 -3.41
C GLU A 92 -7.42 6.79 -2.58
N ILE A 93 -7.35 5.51 -2.89
CA ILE A 93 -8.15 4.48 -2.22
C ILE A 93 -7.36 3.19 -2.10
N GLN A 94 -7.54 2.50 -0.99
CA GLN A 94 -6.95 1.19 -0.75
C GLN A 94 -8.05 0.16 -0.47
N TYR A 95 -8.01 -0.95 -1.19
CA TYR A 95 -8.88 -2.11 -1.00
C TYR A 95 -8.07 -3.22 -0.33
N CYS A 96 -8.52 -3.66 0.83
CA CYS A 96 -7.90 -4.72 1.61
C CYS A 96 -8.81 -5.95 1.60
N LEU A 97 -8.38 -7.02 0.92
CA LEU A 97 -9.19 -8.19 0.61
C LEU A 97 -8.70 -9.42 1.38
N LYS A 98 -9.52 -9.93 2.31
CA LYS A 98 -9.17 -11.14 3.10
C LYS A 98 -9.33 -12.43 2.30
N LEU A 99 -10.44 -12.56 1.58
CA LEU A 99 -10.79 -13.73 0.76
C LEU A 99 -10.72 -15.07 1.51
N ASN A 100 -11.05 -15.12 2.81
CA ASN A 100 -10.96 -16.34 3.60
C ASN A 100 -11.86 -17.46 3.07
N ASP A 101 -13.03 -17.11 2.53
CA ASP A 101 -14.02 -18.07 2.01
C ASP A 101 -13.71 -18.55 0.58
N TYR A 102 -12.64 -18.03 -0.03
CA TYR A 102 -12.22 -18.37 -1.37
C TYR A 102 -11.17 -19.51 -1.32
N THR A 103 -11.34 -20.48 -2.21
CA THR A 103 -10.37 -21.54 -2.46
C THR A 103 -9.09 -20.96 -3.07
N THR A 104 -7.99 -21.70 -2.99
CA THR A 104 -6.72 -21.31 -3.60
C THR A 104 -6.88 -21.05 -5.11
N LYS A 105 -7.61 -21.91 -5.82
CA LYS A 105 -7.85 -21.74 -7.26
C LYS A 105 -8.64 -20.47 -7.59
N GLU A 106 -9.65 -20.13 -6.79
CA GLU A 106 -10.40 -18.88 -6.96
C GLU A 106 -9.51 -17.66 -6.69
N LYS A 107 -8.69 -17.70 -5.63
CA LYS A 107 -7.70 -16.64 -5.31
C LYS A 107 -6.69 -16.44 -6.45
N ASP A 108 -6.15 -17.52 -7.01
CA ASP A 108 -5.17 -17.45 -8.08
C ASP A 108 -5.78 -16.96 -9.40
N THR A 109 -7.03 -17.33 -9.67
CA THR A 109 -7.77 -16.84 -10.84
C THR A 109 -8.01 -15.34 -10.71
N PHE A 110 -8.51 -14.90 -9.56
CA PHE A 110 -8.74 -13.50 -9.27
C PHE A 110 -7.44 -12.69 -9.31
N LEU A 111 -6.33 -13.22 -8.79
CA LEU A 111 -5.01 -12.58 -8.88
C LEU A 111 -4.57 -12.36 -10.34
N LYS A 112 -4.80 -13.32 -11.23
CA LYS A 112 -4.50 -13.18 -12.66
C LYS A 112 -5.39 -12.12 -13.30
N GLU A 113 -6.67 -12.10 -12.99
CA GLU A 113 -7.61 -11.08 -13.47
C GLU A 113 -7.19 -9.68 -12.99
N ILE A 114 -6.80 -9.52 -11.72
CA ILE A 114 -6.27 -8.26 -11.19
C ILE A 114 -5.01 -7.83 -11.94
N LYS A 115 -4.01 -8.72 -12.08
CA LYS A 115 -2.75 -8.39 -12.76
C LYS A 115 -2.99 -8.03 -14.23
N SER A 116 -3.90 -8.73 -14.90
CA SER A 116 -4.30 -8.41 -16.27
C SER A 116 -5.02 -7.06 -16.39
N LEU A 117 -5.84 -6.72 -15.39
CA LEU A 117 -6.57 -5.45 -15.37
C LEU A 117 -5.62 -4.27 -15.12
N ILE A 118 -4.73 -4.39 -14.13
CA ILE A 118 -3.78 -3.33 -13.74
C ILE A 118 -2.71 -3.10 -14.82
N GLY A 119 -2.26 -4.17 -15.48
CA GLY A 119 -1.17 -4.09 -16.46
C GLY A 119 0.09 -3.44 -15.87
N ASP A 120 0.64 -2.49 -16.61
CA ASP A 120 1.86 -1.73 -16.23
C ASP A 120 1.53 -0.38 -15.56
N SER A 121 0.32 -0.22 -15.01
CA SER A 121 -0.09 1.03 -14.37
C SER A 121 0.83 1.38 -13.20
N LYS A 122 1.32 2.62 -13.20
CA LYS A 122 2.13 3.19 -12.11
C LYS A 122 1.28 3.77 -10.98
N LEU A 123 -0.04 3.90 -11.21
CA LEU A 123 -0.99 4.48 -10.26
C LEU A 123 -1.68 3.43 -9.39
N VAL A 124 -1.34 2.16 -9.56
CA VAL A 124 -1.89 1.05 -8.76
C VAL A 124 -0.77 0.18 -8.23
N ILE A 125 -0.81 -0.09 -6.93
CA ILE A 125 0.10 -1.00 -6.24
C ILE A 125 -0.70 -2.21 -5.75
N LEU A 126 -0.28 -3.41 -6.18
CA LEU A 126 -0.81 -4.68 -5.69
C LEU A 126 0.21 -5.34 -4.76
N THR A 127 -0.23 -5.65 -3.55
CA THR A 127 0.56 -6.38 -2.56
C THR A 127 -0.17 -7.65 -2.12
N GLU A 128 0.56 -8.73 -1.89
CA GLU A 128 0.00 -10.02 -1.46
C GLU A 128 0.40 -10.34 -0.01
N ASN A 129 -0.50 -11.00 0.73
CA ASN A 129 -0.23 -11.54 2.09
C ASN A 129 0.37 -10.51 3.06
N CYS A 130 -0.22 -9.32 3.13
CA CYS A 130 0.30 -8.25 3.96
C CYS A 130 -0.79 -7.63 4.84
N ALA A 131 -0.36 -6.87 5.85
CA ALA A 131 -1.26 -6.07 6.65
C ALA A 131 -1.88 -4.94 5.83
N CYS A 132 -3.11 -4.56 6.15
CA CYS A 132 -3.74 -3.37 5.60
C CYS A 132 -3.19 -2.13 6.32
N THR A 133 -2.24 -1.45 5.67
CA THR A 133 -1.44 -0.38 6.28
C THR A 133 -2.23 0.85 6.73
N ASN A 134 -3.47 1.02 6.26
CA ASN A 134 -4.28 2.21 6.53
C ASN A 134 -5.54 1.93 7.35
N LYS A 135 -5.61 0.74 7.98
CA LYS A 135 -6.61 0.45 9.00
C LYS A 135 -6.31 1.30 10.25
N LYS A 136 -7.12 2.33 10.48
CA LYS A 136 -7.09 3.15 11.70
C LYS A 136 -7.96 2.56 12.79
#